data_AF-A0A093IJS8-F1
#
_entry.id   AF-A0A093IJS8-F1
#
_cell.length_a   1.000
_cell.length_b   1.000
_cell.length_c   1.000
_cell.angle_alpha   90.00
_cell.angle_beta   90.00
_cell.angle_gamma   90.00
#
_symmetry.space_group_name_H-M   'P 1'
#
loop_
_entity.id
_entity.type
_entity.pdbx_description
1 polymer ?
#
loop_
_entity_poly.entity_id
_entity_poly.type
_entity_poly.pdbx_seq_one_letter_code
_entity_poly.pdbx_strand_id
1 'polypeptide(L)'
;EDMPETFERCAEVLKQNLLSYQSQTDVYYNSCLIEFQDQLKLFEKELAKVSQLAAESLLKEHEQKLSYCTAQIRHLFSQQLEDWEREKAVHKEQLRRSLRRPKNLDQLDALCQKEIKRQKDQVDGIHLNTQKLRDCAAECAQNFVSALAAFTENLLLELDESITVDDVQVASK
;
A
#
# COMPACT_ATOMS: atom_id res chain seq x y z
N GLU A 1 -56.45 -51.84 40.27
CA GLU A 1 -55.54 -52.82 39.65
C GLU A 1 -55.07 -52.20 38.35
N ASP A 2 -53.87 -51.63 38.37
CA ASP A 2 -53.22 -51.11 37.17
C ASP A 2 -52.79 -52.30 36.31
N MET A 3 -53.39 -52.39 35.11
CA MET A 3 -52.98 -53.33 34.08
C MET A 3 -51.48 -53.14 33.77
N PRO A 4 -50.68 -54.22 33.68
CA PRO A 4 -49.26 -54.08 33.37
C PRO A 4 -49.14 -53.49 31.96
N GLU A 5 -48.37 -52.42 31.81
CA GLU A 5 -47.99 -51.91 30.50
C GLU A 5 -47.48 -53.08 29.66
N THR A 6 -48.17 -53.38 28.57
CA THR A 6 -47.69 -54.42 27.66
C THR A 6 -46.38 -53.94 27.04
N PHE A 7 -45.38 -54.83 26.94
CA PHE A 7 -44.08 -54.55 26.35
C PHE A 7 -44.17 -53.75 25.02
N GLU A 8 -45.21 -54.04 24.23
CA GLU A 8 -45.55 -53.39 22.97
C GLU A 8 -45.85 -51.89 23.14
N ARG A 9 -46.58 -51.51 24.20
CA ARG A 9 -46.87 -50.12 24.54
C ARG A 9 -45.60 -49.36 24.94
N CYS A 10 -44.74 -49.98 25.74
CA CYS A 10 -43.45 -49.39 26.12
C CYS A 10 -42.54 -49.21 24.88
N ALA A 11 -42.52 -50.20 23.97
CA ALA A 11 -41.76 -50.13 22.73
C ALA A 11 -42.28 -49.03 21.77
N GLU A 12 -43.59 -48.85 21.68
CA GLU A 12 -44.21 -47.74 20.93
C GLU A 12 -43.82 -46.37 21.50
N VAL A 13 -43.90 -46.19 22.81
CA VAL A 13 -43.52 -44.93 23.48
C VAL A 13 -42.03 -44.64 23.28
N LEU A 14 -41.16 -45.65 23.42
CA LEU A 14 -39.73 -45.48 23.16
C LEU A 14 -39.46 -45.07 21.71
N LYS A 15 -40.12 -45.71 20.74
CA LYS A 15 -40.01 -45.36 19.32
C LYS A 15 -40.45 -43.92 19.06
N GLN A 16 -41.58 -43.49 19.63
CA GLN A 16 -42.07 -42.11 19.50
C GLN A 16 -41.08 -41.10 20.08
N ASN A 17 -40.52 -41.39 21.26
CA ASN A 17 -39.52 -40.53 21.87
C ASN A 17 -38.25 -40.42 21.01
N LEU A 18 -37.75 -41.54 20.48
CA LEU A 18 -36.58 -41.53 19.59
C LEU A 18 -36.82 -40.71 18.31
N LEU A 19 -37.99 -40.85 17.68
CA LEU A 19 -38.36 -40.04 16.51
C LEU A 19 -38.50 -38.54 16.85
N SER A 20 -39.03 -38.22 18.03
CA SER A 20 -39.11 -36.84 18.52
C SER A 20 -37.73 -36.23 18.74
N TYR A 21 -36.81 -36.97 19.39
CA TYR A 21 -35.45 -36.52 19.59
C TYR A 21 -34.69 -36.35 18.27
N GLN A 22 -34.90 -37.24 17.31
CA GLN A 22 -34.33 -37.10 15.97
C GLN A 22 -34.82 -35.81 15.30
N SER A 23 -36.14 -35.59 15.27
CA SER A 23 -36.75 -34.39 14.69
C SER A 23 -36.22 -33.10 15.34
N GLN A 24 -36.12 -33.06 16.68
CA GLN A 24 -35.56 -31.92 17.40
C GLN A 24 -34.08 -31.70 17.08
N THR A 25 -33.31 -32.78 16.96
CA THR A 25 -31.88 -32.71 16.60
C THR A 25 -31.70 -32.15 15.20
N ASP A 26 -32.51 -32.58 14.23
CA ASP A 26 -32.47 -32.10 12.86
C ASP A 26 -32.83 -30.60 12.77
N VAL A 27 -33.88 -30.16 13.49
CA VAL A 27 -34.28 -28.75 13.57
C VAL A 27 -33.16 -27.89 14.19
N TYR A 28 -32.55 -28.37 15.27
CA TYR A 28 -31.45 -27.66 15.92
C TYR A 28 -30.23 -27.57 15.00
N TYR A 29 -29.83 -28.68 14.38
CA TYR A 29 -28.72 -28.74 13.42
C TYR A 29 -28.92 -27.77 12.25
N ASN A 30 -30.11 -27.78 11.64
CA ASN A 30 -30.47 -26.86 10.57
C ASN A 30 -30.42 -25.39 11.02
N SER A 31 -30.86 -25.10 12.25
CA SER A 31 -30.79 -23.74 12.79
C SER A 31 -29.34 -23.27 12.96
N CYS A 32 -28.47 -24.14 13.47
CA CYS A 32 -27.04 -23.85 13.58
C CYS A 32 -26.37 -23.66 12.21
N LEU A 33 -26.74 -24.46 11.21
CA LEU A 33 -26.24 -24.30 9.84
C LEU A 33 -26.63 -22.94 9.25
N ILE A 34 -27.89 -22.53 9.40
CA ILE A 34 -28.38 -21.23 8.92
C ILE A 34 -27.63 -20.09 9.62
N GLU A 35 -27.50 -20.15 10.94
CA GLU A 35 -26.78 -19.13 11.71
C GLU A 35 -25.31 -19.05 11.28
N PHE A 36 -24.63 -20.18 11.10
CA PHE A 36 -23.26 -20.22 10.62
C PHE A 36 -23.12 -19.61 9.22
N GLN A 37 -24.02 -19.96 8.29
CA GLN A 37 -24.04 -19.38 6.94
C GLN A 37 -24.24 -17.86 6.98
N ASP A 38 -25.10 -17.36 7.87
CA ASP A 38 -25.35 -15.93 7.99
C ASP A 38 -24.14 -15.18 8.56
N GLN A 39 -23.42 -15.77 9.53
CA GLN A 39 -22.14 -15.23 10.00
C GLN A 39 -21.08 -15.25 8.90
N LEU A 40 -21.01 -16.32 8.11
CA LEU A 40 -20.03 -16.44 7.03
C LEU A 40 -20.26 -15.41 5.92
N LYS A 41 -21.53 -15.14 5.55
CA LYS A 41 -21.90 -14.05 4.63
C LYS A 41 -21.44 -12.67 5.14
N LEU A 42 -21.51 -12.44 6.44
CA LEU A 42 -21.03 -11.20 7.04
C LEU A 42 -19.51 -11.13 7.00
N PHE A 43 -18.84 -12.22 7.34
CA PHE A 43 -17.39 -12.33 7.26
C PHE A 43 -16.87 -12.06 5.85
N GLU A 44 -17.42 -12.69 4.82
CA GLU A 44 -17.04 -12.47 3.41
C GLU A 44 -17.15 -10.99 3.00
N LYS A 45 -18.22 -10.31 3.43
CA LYS A 45 -18.41 -8.87 3.16
C LYS A 45 -17.37 -8.00 3.85
N GLU A 46 -16.98 -8.33 5.08
CA GLU A 46 -15.95 -7.58 5.79
C GLU A 46 -14.54 -7.92 5.25
N LEU A 47 -14.28 -9.16 4.89
CA LEU A 47 -13.01 -9.61 4.31
C LEU A 47 -12.65 -8.84 3.04
N ALA A 48 -13.64 -8.58 2.18
CA ALA A 48 -13.45 -7.74 0.99
C ALA A 48 -12.98 -6.31 1.36
N LYS A 49 -13.54 -5.71 2.42
CA LYS A 49 -13.12 -4.38 2.90
C LYS A 49 -11.73 -4.40 3.51
N VAL A 50 -11.41 -5.44 4.28
CA VAL A 50 -10.08 -5.62 4.89
C VAL A 50 -9.02 -5.71 3.80
N SER A 51 -9.29 -6.48 2.74
CA SER A 51 -8.41 -6.62 1.57
C SER A 51 -8.14 -5.27 0.89
N GLN A 52 -9.19 -4.47 0.70
CA GLN A 52 -9.07 -3.12 0.17
C GLN A 52 -8.22 -2.22 1.07
N LEU A 53 -8.49 -2.21 2.38
CA LEU A 53 -7.73 -1.39 3.35
C LEU A 53 -6.26 -1.77 3.40
N ALA A 54 -5.93 -3.06 3.30
CA ALA A 54 -4.56 -3.53 3.25
C ALA A 54 -3.83 -3.04 1.99
N ALA A 55 -4.48 -3.09 0.82
CA ALA A 55 -3.94 -2.54 -0.42
C ALA A 55 -3.75 -1.02 -0.37
N GLU A 56 -4.72 -0.28 0.18
CA GLU A 56 -4.64 1.17 0.38
C GLU A 56 -3.51 1.54 1.35
N SER A 57 -3.30 0.76 2.41
CA SER A 57 -2.20 0.95 3.35
C SER A 57 -0.85 0.79 2.66
N LEU A 58 -0.68 -0.26 1.84
CA LEU A 58 0.54 -0.50 1.06
C LEU A 58 0.81 0.67 0.10
N LEU A 59 -0.21 1.11 -0.63
CA LEU A 59 -0.08 2.26 -1.55
C LEU A 59 0.40 3.51 -0.81
N LYS A 60 -0.25 3.83 0.31
CA LYS A 60 0.06 5.02 1.12
C LYS A 60 1.50 4.99 1.66
N GLU A 61 1.97 3.83 2.10
CA GLU A 61 3.36 3.66 2.57
C GLU A 61 4.36 4.00 1.45
N HIS A 62 4.16 3.44 0.26
CA HIS A 62 5.05 3.67 -0.88
C HIS A 62 4.96 5.09 -1.44
N GLU A 63 3.79 5.72 -1.42
CA GLU A 63 3.62 7.15 -1.75
C GLU A 63 4.40 8.05 -0.79
N GLN A 64 4.33 7.77 0.52
CA GLN A 64 5.08 8.50 1.53
C GLN A 64 6.60 8.36 1.33
N LYS A 65 7.06 7.16 1.00
CA LYS A 65 8.48 6.90 0.72
C LYS A 65 8.97 7.68 -0.51
N LEU A 66 8.20 7.66 -1.61
CA LEU A 66 8.52 8.44 -2.81
C LEU A 66 8.54 9.95 -2.52
N SER A 67 7.54 10.44 -1.79
CA SER A 67 7.44 11.84 -1.39
C SER A 67 8.65 12.27 -0.57
N TYR A 68 9.05 11.46 0.42
CA TYR A 68 10.21 11.71 1.25
C TYR A 68 11.52 11.76 0.45
N CYS A 69 11.79 10.74 -0.37
CA CYS A 69 13.03 10.68 -1.16
C CYS A 69 13.13 11.82 -2.18
N THR A 70 12.03 12.14 -2.87
CA THR A 70 12.00 13.25 -3.83
C THR A 70 12.13 14.61 -3.14
N ALA A 71 11.55 14.78 -1.95
CA ALA A 71 11.70 16.00 -1.16
C ALA A 71 13.16 16.24 -0.74
N GLN A 72 13.89 15.19 -0.33
CA GLN A 72 15.32 15.31 0.00
C GLN A 72 16.16 15.75 -1.19
N ILE A 73 15.95 15.13 -2.36
CA ILE A 73 16.67 15.49 -3.58
C ILE A 73 16.41 16.95 -3.96
N ARG A 74 15.13 17.36 -3.92
CA ARG A 74 14.74 18.74 -4.19
C ARG A 74 15.35 19.72 -3.20
N HIS A 75 15.36 19.39 -1.91
CA HIS A 75 15.95 20.25 -0.88
C HIS A 75 17.44 20.49 -1.12
N LEU A 76 18.22 19.43 -1.37
CA LEU A 76 19.64 19.55 -1.67
C LEU A 76 19.89 20.37 -2.93
N PHE A 77 19.06 20.16 -3.96
CA PHE A 77 19.18 20.91 -5.20
C PHE A 77 18.83 22.40 -5.03
N SER A 78 17.84 22.74 -4.21
CA SER A 78 17.50 24.14 -3.90
C SER A 78 18.66 24.87 -3.23
N GLN A 79 19.36 24.21 -2.29
CA GLN A 79 20.55 24.79 -1.65
C GLN A 79 21.65 25.07 -2.69
N GLN A 80 21.90 24.12 -3.59
CA GLN A 80 22.88 24.29 -4.64
C GLN A 80 22.50 25.40 -5.64
N LEU A 81 21.21 25.57 -5.91
CA LEU A 81 20.71 26.66 -6.76
C LEU A 81 20.93 28.03 -6.11
N GLU A 82 20.71 28.13 -4.80
CA GLU A 82 21.01 29.36 -4.04
C GLU A 82 22.50 29.69 -4.07
N ASP A 83 23.38 28.69 -3.95
CA ASP A 83 24.83 28.88 -4.06
C ASP A 83 25.23 29.47 -5.41
N TRP A 84 24.74 28.90 -6.52
CA TRP A 84 25.04 29.42 -7.85
C TRP A 84 24.49 30.84 -8.09
N GLU A 85 23.30 31.16 -7.56
CA GLU A 85 22.76 32.52 -7.65
C GLU A 85 23.56 33.52 -6.80
N ARG A 86 24.07 33.11 -5.62
CA ARG A 86 25.01 33.92 -4.83
C ARG A 86 26.30 34.19 -5.59
N GLU A 87 26.91 33.16 -6.18
CA GLU A 87 28.14 33.31 -6.98
C GLU A 87 27.94 34.22 -8.18
N LYS A 88 26.83 34.05 -8.91
CA LYS A 88 26.45 34.90 -10.03
C LYS A 88 26.27 36.36 -9.63
N ALA A 89 25.67 36.63 -8.46
CA ALA A 89 25.54 37.99 -7.94
C ALA A 89 26.92 38.62 -7.64
N VAL A 90 27.85 37.84 -7.08
CA VAL A 90 29.24 38.26 -6.86
C VAL A 90 29.94 38.56 -8.18
N HIS A 91 29.83 37.68 -9.19
CA HIS A 91 30.41 37.89 -10.51
C HIS A 91 29.85 39.16 -11.19
N LYS A 92 28.55 39.41 -11.07
CA LYS A 92 27.90 40.61 -11.61
C LYS A 92 28.45 41.90 -11.00
N GLU A 93 28.67 41.91 -9.69
CA GLU A 93 29.26 43.07 -9.00
C GLU A 93 30.74 43.26 -9.38
N GLN A 94 31.52 42.18 -9.49
CA GLN A 94 32.89 42.24 -9.97
C GLN A 94 32.98 42.78 -11.40
N LEU A 95 32.08 42.33 -12.29
CA LEU A 95 32.00 42.80 -13.67
C LEU A 95 31.78 44.31 -13.72
N ARG A 96 30.82 44.82 -12.93
CA ARG A 96 30.52 46.24 -12.83
C ARG A 96 31.74 47.07 -12.40
N ARG A 97 32.56 46.55 -11.48
CA ARG A 97 33.79 47.22 -11.01
C ARG A 97 34.88 47.20 -12.07
N SER A 98 35.09 46.07 -12.73
CA SER A 98 36.14 45.90 -13.75
C SER A 98 35.89 46.76 -14.99
N LEU A 99 34.63 46.89 -15.43
CA LEU A 99 34.26 47.72 -16.58
C LEU A 99 34.46 49.23 -16.36
N ARG A 100 34.58 49.69 -15.11
CA ARG A 100 34.82 51.11 -14.79
C ARG A 100 36.28 51.55 -14.93
N ARG A 101 37.22 50.63 -15.20
CA ARG A 101 38.66 50.92 -15.28
C ARG A 101 39.24 50.56 -16.66
N PRO A 102 39.88 51.50 -17.39
CA PRO A 102 40.34 51.27 -18.77
C PRO A 102 41.45 50.22 -18.98
N LYS A 103 42.09 49.71 -17.91
CA LYS A 103 43.27 48.82 -18.00
C LYS A 103 43.08 47.48 -17.26
N ASN A 104 41.89 46.88 -17.35
CA ASN A 104 41.53 45.66 -16.61
C ASN A 104 41.27 44.42 -17.49
N LEU A 105 41.88 44.32 -18.67
CA LEU A 105 41.64 43.22 -19.63
C LEU A 105 41.86 41.83 -19.01
N ASP A 106 42.99 41.61 -18.33
CA ASP A 106 43.30 40.30 -17.72
C ASP A 106 42.30 39.91 -16.61
N GLN A 107 41.82 40.90 -15.85
CA GLN A 107 40.80 40.67 -14.81
C GLN A 107 39.43 40.36 -15.42
N LEU A 108 39.11 40.95 -16.57
CA LEU A 108 37.87 40.72 -17.28
C LEU A 108 37.86 39.31 -17.90
N ASP A 109 38.97 38.87 -18.50
CA ASP A 109 39.12 37.52 -19.03
C ASP A 109 39.01 36.47 -17.92
N ALA A 110 39.72 36.66 -16.80
CA ALA A 110 39.62 35.78 -15.65
C ALA A 110 38.19 35.69 -15.09
N LEU A 111 37.44 36.80 -15.08
CA LEU A 111 36.03 36.80 -14.66
C LEU A 111 35.13 36.08 -15.67
N CYS A 112 35.40 36.22 -16.96
CA CYS A 112 34.69 35.50 -18.02
C CYS A 112 34.87 33.98 -17.86
N GLN A 113 36.10 33.52 -17.63
CA GLN A 113 36.39 32.10 -17.39
C GLN A 113 35.68 31.56 -16.15
N LYS A 114 35.66 32.33 -15.04
CA LYS A 114 34.91 31.96 -13.83
C LYS A 114 33.42 31.85 -14.08
N GLU A 115 32.85 32.78 -14.84
CA GLU A 115 31.43 32.76 -15.16
C GLU A 115 31.09 31.58 -16.07
N ILE A 116 31.87 31.33 -17.13
CA ILE A 116 31.73 30.15 -18.00
C ILE A 116 31.73 28.87 -17.17
N LYS A 117 32.68 28.73 -16.24
CA LYS A 117 32.74 27.60 -15.33
C LYS A 117 31.48 27.47 -14.48
N ARG A 118 31.02 28.55 -13.82
CA ARG A 118 29.79 28.55 -13.02
C ARG A 118 28.56 28.15 -13.86
N GLN A 119 28.42 28.62 -15.10
CA GLN A 119 27.28 28.22 -15.94
C GLN A 119 27.35 26.74 -16.28
N LYS A 120 28.55 26.23 -16.59
CA LYS A 120 28.76 24.80 -16.85
C LYS A 120 28.41 23.96 -15.63
N ASP A 121 28.94 24.31 -14.45
CA ASP A 121 28.67 23.62 -13.19
C ASP A 121 27.17 23.63 -12.86
N GLN A 122 26.46 24.73 -13.14
CA GLN A 122 25.01 24.82 -12.99
C GLN A 122 24.26 23.87 -13.95
N VAL A 123 24.64 23.83 -15.22
CA VAL A 123 24.03 22.94 -16.22
C VAL A 123 24.27 21.47 -15.86
N ASP A 124 25.52 21.11 -15.54
CA ASP A 124 25.89 19.75 -15.14
C ASP A 124 25.13 19.33 -13.87
N GLY A 125 24.96 20.24 -12.91
CA GLY A 125 24.18 20.00 -11.70
C GLY A 125 22.67 19.86 -11.93
N ILE A 126 22.07 20.60 -12.88
CA ILE A 126 20.68 20.39 -13.31
C ILE A 126 20.50 18.99 -13.91
N HIS A 127 21.42 18.56 -14.77
CA HIS A 127 21.40 17.23 -15.36
C HIS A 127 21.52 16.14 -14.30
N LEU A 128 22.47 16.28 -13.37
CA LEU A 128 22.66 15.34 -12.27
C LEU A 128 21.41 15.27 -11.38
N ASN A 129 20.80 16.40 -11.03
CA ASN A 129 19.58 16.41 -10.23
C ASN A 129 18.40 15.73 -10.96
N THR A 130 18.27 15.99 -12.26
CA THR A 130 17.27 15.33 -13.10
C THR A 130 17.48 13.81 -13.12
N GLN A 131 18.73 13.36 -13.22
CA GLN A 131 19.07 11.94 -13.17
C GLN A 131 18.73 11.35 -11.79
N LYS A 132 19.13 12.00 -10.68
CA LYS A 132 18.78 11.55 -9.32
C LYS A 132 17.27 11.40 -9.11
N LEU A 133 16.46 12.32 -9.62
CA LEU A 133 15.01 12.22 -9.54
C LEU A 133 14.46 11.02 -10.34
N ARG A 134 15.01 10.76 -11.53
CA ARG A 134 14.63 9.59 -12.34
C ARG A 134 15.01 8.28 -11.66
N ASP A 135 16.24 8.19 -11.16
CA ASP A 135 16.74 6.99 -10.49
C ASP A 135 15.93 6.71 -9.22
N CYS A 136 15.64 7.74 -8.42
CA CYS A 136 14.76 7.65 -7.26
C CYS A 136 13.35 7.17 -7.62
N ALA A 137 12.75 7.72 -8.69
CA ALA A 137 11.42 7.31 -9.13
C ALA A 137 11.40 5.87 -9.62
N ALA A 138 12.42 5.46 -10.39
CA ALA A 138 12.57 4.09 -10.88
C ALA A 138 12.75 3.08 -9.72
N GLU A 139 13.59 3.40 -8.75
CA GLU A 139 13.80 2.56 -7.56
C GLU A 139 12.52 2.46 -6.72
N CYS A 140 11.83 3.57 -6.48
CA CYS A 140 10.56 3.57 -5.73
C CYS A 140 9.49 2.75 -6.46
N ALA A 141 9.39 2.89 -7.79
CA ALA A 141 8.45 2.13 -8.61
C ALA A 141 8.76 0.63 -8.58
N GLN A 142 10.03 0.25 -8.74
CA GLN A 142 10.44 -1.16 -8.68
C GLN A 142 10.13 -1.77 -7.32
N ASN A 143 10.42 -1.05 -6.23
CA ASN A 143 10.11 -1.49 -4.88
C ASN A 143 8.60 -1.63 -4.66
N PHE A 144 7.80 -0.66 -5.14
CA PHE A 144 6.34 -0.73 -5.04
C PHE A 144 5.77 -1.91 -5.82
N VAL A 145 6.18 -2.12 -7.06
CA VAL A 145 5.70 -3.25 -7.88
C VAL A 145 6.07 -4.59 -7.25
N SER A 146 7.28 -4.71 -6.70
CA SER A 146 7.73 -5.94 -6.05
C SER A 146 6.93 -6.21 -4.76
N ALA A 147 6.69 -5.18 -3.95
CA ALA A 147 5.88 -5.30 -2.73
C ALA A 147 4.42 -5.59 -3.06
N LEU A 148 3.86 -4.96 -4.09
CA LEU A 148 2.50 -5.20 -4.56
C LEU A 148 2.34 -6.63 -5.05
N ALA A 149 3.29 -7.16 -5.82
CA ALA A 149 3.26 -8.54 -6.28
C ALA A 149 3.24 -9.53 -5.10
N ALA A 150 4.15 -9.38 -4.14
CA ALA A 150 4.20 -10.24 -2.96
C ALA A 150 2.94 -10.10 -2.09
N PHE A 151 2.43 -8.87 -1.92
CA PHE A 151 1.19 -8.62 -1.21
C PHE A 151 -0.01 -9.31 -1.88
N THR A 152 -0.14 -9.19 -3.21
CA THR A 152 -1.22 -9.82 -3.97
C THR A 152 -1.12 -11.34 -3.92
N GLU A 153 0.07 -11.91 -4.02
CA GLU A 153 0.29 -13.35 -3.87
C GLU A 153 -0.18 -13.84 -2.49
N ASN A 154 0.27 -13.19 -1.42
CA ASN A 154 -0.15 -13.55 -0.06
C ASN A 154 -1.65 -13.37 0.13
N LEU A 155 -2.23 -12.28 -0.35
CA LEU A 155 -3.66 -12.04 -0.23
C LEU A 155 -4.48 -13.13 -0.93
N LEU A 156 -4.08 -13.55 -2.13
CA LEU A 156 -4.78 -14.62 -2.86
C LEU A 156 -4.67 -15.96 -2.13
N LEU A 157 -3.50 -16.30 -1.57
CA LEU A 157 -3.34 -17.51 -0.78
C LEU A 157 -4.25 -17.53 0.46
N GLU A 158 -4.32 -16.42 1.21
CA GLU A 158 -5.20 -16.30 2.39
C GLU A 158 -6.68 -16.37 2.01
N LEU A 159 -7.06 -15.82 0.85
CA LEU A 159 -8.43 -15.91 0.33
C LEU A 159 -8.77 -17.33 -0.14
N ASP A 160 -7.83 -18.04 -0.77
CA ASP A 160 -8.02 -19.43 -1.21
C ASP A 160 -8.16 -20.39 -0.02
N GLU A 161 -7.53 -20.11 1.13
CA GLU A 161 -7.67 -20.88 2.36
C GLU A 161 -8.96 -20.55 3.14
N SER A 162 -9.69 -19.51 2.74
CA SER A 162 -10.91 -19.07 3.43
C SER A 162 -12.14 -19.89 2.99
N ILE A 163 -12.94 -20.32 3.97
CA ILE A 163 -14.21 -21.02 3.71
C ILE A 163 -15.25 -20.01 3.23
N THR A 164 -16.01 -20.36 2.20
CA THR A 164 -17.13 -19.58 1.68
C THR A 164 -18.48 -20.23 2.01
N VAL A 165 -19.56 -19.46 1.88
CA VAL A 165 -20.93 -19.96 2.06
C VAL A 165 -21.25 -21.14 1.15
N ASP A 166 -20.64 -21.19 -0.03
CA ASP A 166 -20.83 -22.26 -1.01
C ASP A 166 -20.17 -23.59 -0.58
N ASP A 167 -19.21 -23.53 0.36
CA ASP A 167 -18.54 -24.71 0.93
C ASP A 167 -19.35 -25.37 2.06
N VAL A 168 -20.42 -24.71 2.54
CA VAL A 168 -21.23 -25.17 3.66
C VAL A 168 -22.46 -25.94 3.18
N GLN A 169 -22.77 -27.07 3.82
CA GLN A 169 -23.98 -27.83 3.52
C GLN A 169 -25.25 -26.97 3.63
N VAL A 170 -26.15 -27.13 2.67
CA VAL A 170 -27.46 -26.50 2.68
C VAL A 170 -28.35 -27.20 3.72
N ALA A 171 -28.99 -26.42 4.60
CA ALA A 171 -29.96 -26.95 5.56
C ALA A 171 -31.03 -27.78 4.83
N SER A 172 -31.26 -29.02 5.28
CA SER A 172 -32.27 -29.89 4.68
C SER A 172 -33.67 -29.46 5.12
N LYS A 173 -34.61 -29.36 4.17
CA LYS A 173 -36.03 -29.06 4.45
C LYS A 173 -36.68 -30.11 5.34
#